data_AF-A0A958BV88-F1
#
_entry.id   AF-A0A958BV88-F1
#
_cell.length_a   1.000
_cell.length_b   1.000
_cell.length_c   1.000
_cell.angle_alpha   90.00
_cell.angle_beta   90.00
_cell.angle_gamma   90.00
#
_symmetry.space_group_name_H-M   'P 1'
#
loop_
_entity.id
_entity.type
_entity.pdbx_description
1 polymer ?
#
loop_
_entity_poly.entity_id
_entity_poly.type
_entity_poly.pdbx_seq_one_letter_code
_entity_poly.pdbx_strand_id
1 'polypeptide(L)' 'RLYHSHDVTPDKEVITYCRIGERSSHTWFVLKYLLGYPHVRNYDGSWVEWGNLIDVPIER' A
#
# COMPACT_ATOMS: atom_id res chain seq x y z
N ARG A 1 -11.61 -7.32 11.15
CA ARG A 1 -12.45 -6.57 10.18
C ARG A 1 -11.87 -5.21 9.77
N LEU A 2 -10.65 -4.83 10.20
CA LEU A 2 -10.06 -3.50 9.95
C LEU A 2 -9.90 -3.13 8.46
N TYR A 3 -9.29 -3.99 7.64
CA TYR A 3 -9.05 -3.67 6.22
C TYR A 3 -10.35 -3.71 5.39
N HIS A 4 -11.18 -4.72 5.64
CA HIS A 4 -12.40 -4.95 4.87
C HIS A 4 -13.43 -3.82 5.00
N SER A 5 -13.50 -3.13 6.15
CA SER A 5 -14.40 -1.97 6.33
C SER A 5 -14.00 -0.74 5.51
N HIS A 6 -12.78 -0.73 4.98
CA HIS A 6 -12.26 0.31 4.09
C HIS A 6 -12.10 -0.19 2.65
N ASP A 7 -12.88 -1.20 2.28
CA ASP A 7 -12.93 -1.73 0.90
C ASP A 7 -11.59 -2.32 0.39
N VAL A 8 -10.68 -2.65 1.33
CA VAL A 8 -9.45 -3.39 1.07
C VAL A 8 -9.77 -4.88 1.22
N THR A 9 -9.92 -5.57 0.08
CA THR A 9 -10.39 -6.97 0.00
C THR A 9 -9.44 -7.85 -0.83
N PRO A 10 -9.41 -9.18 -0.62
CA PRO A 10 -8.45 -10.08 -1.27
C PRO A 10 -8.60 -10.22 -2.78
N ASP A 11 -9.78 -9.90 -3.32
CA ASP A 11 -10.09 -9.93 -4.76
C ASP A 11 -9.51 -8.73 -5.54
N LYS A 12 -8.93 -7.75 -4.84
CA LYS A 12 -8.34 -6.55 -5.46
C LYS A 12 -6.82 -6.60 -5.44
N GLU A 13 -6.21 -5.87 -6.38
CA GLU A 13 -4.80 -5.51 -6.24
C GLU A 13 -4.64 -4.44 -5.14
N VAL A 14 -3.70 -4.67 -4.24
CA VAL A 14 -3.41 -3.74 -3.13
C VAL A 14 -1.97 -3.28 -3.21
N ILE A 15 -1.77 -1.96 -3.22
CA ILE A 15 -0.46 -1.32 -3.14
C ILE A 15 -0.39 -0.58 -1.81
N THR A 16 0.59 -0.95 -0.98
CA THR A 16 0.84 -0.25 0.29
C THR A 16 1.96 0.78 0.11
N TYR A 17 1.84 1.94 0.77
CA TYR A 17 2.85 2.99 0.76
C TYR A 17 2.85 3.74 2.10
N CYS A 18 3.93 4.48 2.38
CA CYS A 18 4.03 5.37 3.53
C CYS A 18 4.84 6.63 3.13
N ARG A 19 5.79 7.07 3.97
CA ARG A 19 6.77 8.11 3.59
C ARG A 19 7.93 7.50 2.81
N ILE A 20 8.48 6.43 3.35
CA ILE A 20 9.46 5.52 2.74
C ILE A 20 8.97 4.09 3.06
N GLY A 21 9.37 3.11 2.24
CA GLY A 21 8.82 1.75 2.25
C GLY A 21 8.91 0.94 3.55
N GLU A 22 9.58 1.44 4.59
CA GLU A 22 9.82 0.73 5.85
C GLU A 22 8.53 0.42 6.62
N ARG A 23 7.62 1.41 6.76
CA ARG A 23 6.38 1.27 7.52
C ARG A 23 5.32 0.53 6.73
N SER A 24 5.28 0.74 5.41
CA SER A 24 4.37 0.02 4.52
C SER A 24 4.73 -1.45 4.37
N SER A 25 6.02 -1.82 4.54
CA SER A 25 6.45 -3.22 4.59
C SER A 25 5.72 -4.03 5.67
N HIS A 26 5.43 -3.40 6.82
CA HIS A 26 4.68 -4.06 7.89
C HIS A 26 3.26 -4.41 7.45
N THR A 27 2.52 -3.44 6.90
CA THR A 27 1.15 -3.66 6.39
C THR A 27 1.15 -4.64 5.22
N TRP A 28 2.10 -4.52 4.29
CA TRP A 28 2.28 -5.45 3.18
C TRP A 28 2.45 -6.90 3.68
N PHE A 29 3.30 -7.11 4.68
CA PHE A 29 3.52 -8.44 5.27
C PHE A 29 2.24 -9.01 5.88
N VAL A 30 1.51 -8.20 6.66
CA VAL A 30 0.23 -8.60 7.27
C VAL A 30 -0.78 -9.02 6.19
N LEU A 31 -0.97 -8.20 5.15
CA LEU A 31 -1.92 -8.49 4.08
C LEU A 31 -1.51 -9.74 3.30
N LYS A 32 -0.25 -9.83 2.88
CA LYS A 32 0.28 -10.92 2.04
C LYS A 32 0.32 -12.26 2.77
N TYR A 33 0.90 -12.31 3.97
CA TYR A 33 1.26 -13.57 4.63
C TYR A 33 0.30 -13.96 5.75
N LEU A 34 -0.23 -13.00 6.50
CA LEU A 34 -1.12 -13.32 7.64
C LEU A 34 -2.59 -13.39 7.20
N LEU A 35 -2.99 -12.54 6.25
CA LEU A 35 -4.36 -12.49 5.75
C LEU A 35 -4.54 -13.16 4.38
N GLY A 36 -3.44 -13.58 3.74
CA GLY A 36 -3.47 -14.38 2.52
C GLY A 36 -3.94 -13.63 1.27
N TYR A 37 -3.75 -12.31 1.19
CA TYR A 37 -4.15 -11.53 0.02
C TYR A 37 -3.19 -11.89 -1.15
N PRO A 38 -3.71 -12.39 -2.28
CA PRO A 38 -2.87 -12.92 -3.35
C PRO A 38 -2.04 -11.81 -4.05
N HIS A 39 -2.63 -10.61 -4.21
CA HIS A 39 -2.09 -9.54 -5.04
C HIS A 39 -1.73 -8.27 -4.25
N VAL A 40 -0.69 -8.37 -3.40
CA VAL A 40 -0.20 -7.22 -2.61
C VAL A 40 1.24 -6.87 -2.99
N ARG A 41 1.49 -5.59 -3.28
CA ARG A 41 2.82 -5.00 -3.53
C ARG A 41 3.13 -3.90 -2.50
N ASN A 42 4.40 -3.77 -2.14
CA ASN A 42 4.89 -2.62 -1.35
C ASN A 42 5.53 -1.62 -2.31
N TYR A 43 5.08 -0.37 -2.27
CA TYR A 43 5.69 0.72 -3.03
C TYR A 43 6.76 1.39 -2.16
N ASP A 44 8.02 1.05 -2.41
CA ASP A 44 9.17 1.42 -1.58
C ASP A 44 9.54 2.91 -1.67
N GLY A 45 9.47 3.49 -2.88
CA GLY A 45 9.65 4.93 -3.12
C GLY A 45 8.64 5.77 -2.34
N SER A 46 7.40 5.28 -2.21
CA SER A 46 6.38 5.83 -1.32
C SER A 46 6.18 7.35 -1.55
N TRP A 47 5.72 8.09 -0.55
CA TRP A 47 5.45 9.52 -0.70
C TRP A 47 6.71 10.37 -0.94
N VAL A 48 7.89 9.94 -0.48
CA VAL A 48 9.15 10.65 -0.80
C VAL A 48 9.42 10.63 -2.29
N GLU A 49 9.14 9.52 -3.00
CA GLU A 49 9.22 9.52 -4.45
C GLU A 49 8.01 10.24 -5.07
N TRP A 50 6.78 9.80 -4.81
CA TRP A 50 5.58 10.32 -5.47
C TRP A 50 5.40 11.82 -5.28
N GLY A 51 5.63 12.33 -4.06
CA GLY A 51 5.50 13.75 -3.75
C GLY A 51 6.58 14.64 -4.36
N ASN A 52 7.64 14.07 -4.94
CA ASN A 52 8.70 14.79 -5.66
C ASN A 52 8.69 14.54 -7.18
N LEU A 53 7.81 13.68 -7.69
CA LEU A 53 7.67 13.48 -9.14
C LEU A 53 7.00 14.71 -9.78
N ILE A 54 7.43 15.02 -11.00
CA ILE A 54 6.86 16.11 -11.80
C ILE A 54 5.60 15.59 -12.49
N ASP A 55 4.52 16.38 -12.45
CA ASP A 55 3.29 16.15 -13.21
C ASP A 55 2.57 14.82 -12.88
N VAL A 56 2.51 14.48 -11.59
CA VAL A 56 1.72 13.34 -11.09
C VAL A 56 0.44 13.81 -10.40
N PRO A 57 -0.67 13.04 -10.49
CA PRO A 57 -1.91 13.40 -9.81
C PRO A 57 -1.76 13.31 -8.28
N ILE A 58 -2.32 14.30 -7.58
CA ILE A 58 -2.34 14.40 -6.12
C ILE A 58 -3.74 14.86 -5.68
N GLU A 59 -4.37 14.10 -4.79
CA GLU A 59 -5.61 14.46 -4.09
C GLU A 59 -5.27 15.08 -2.71
N ARG A 60 -6.12 15.99 -2.20
CA ARG A 60 -5.91 16.73 -0.94
C ARG A 60 -7.02 16.49 0.07
#